data_AF-A0A9P6AVN5-F1
#
_entry.id   AF-A0A9P6AVN5-F1
#
_cell.length_a   1.000
_cell.length_b   1.000
_cell.length_c   1.000
_cell.angle_alpha   90.00
_cell.angle_beta   90.00
_cell.angle_gamma   90.00
#
_symmetry.space_group_name_H-M   'P 1'
#
loop_
_entity.id
_entity.type
_entity.pdbx_description
1 polymer ?
#
loop_
_entity_poly.entity_id
_entity_poly.type
_entity_poly.pdbx_seq_one_letter_code
_entity_poly.pdbx_strand_id
1 'polypeptide(L)'
;MLAACLHVLAFSAVLTQVAHATPQPLAVGSQDSSIDYYPPGAWGYANATDGFSKVDGAGVLMFVFQNASDAEVSWRTPNATETFEFWAFQRSDGGNASISFDNGPETVFDYYNSSGRGTDGPVLVYSTGNLSPAEHTVRIKNLFDVRGTLNRGYGQLNVDHFVIIPLSADVTSSSTSSAAPSSTSSPARTSSTQSSSPTAKPGGSSNHTGAIAGGVAGGVVGLAVISLALFLFLRKRRRPGYTAPPMTENPGYPGSDTTGLTPEYWNTTSPAQRFSTADCNIIRSK
;
A
#
# COMPACT_ATOMS: atom_id res chain seq x y z
N MET A 1 34.74 53.80 52.20
CA MET A 1 35.10 52.47 51.65
C MET A 1 33.78 51.79 51.28
N LEU A 2 33.45 51.80 49.99
CA LEU A 2 32.20 51.24 49.44
C LEU A 2 32.29 49.71 49.36
N ALA A 3 31.26 49.01 49.78
CA ALA A 3 31.02 47.61 49.42
C ALA A 3 29.72 47.52 48.61
N ALA A 4 29.86 47.36 47.30
CA ALA A 4 28.75 47.14 46.38
C ALA A 4 28.37 45.65 46.40
N CYS A 5 27.14 45.34 46.83
CA CYS A 5 26.57 44.01 46.78
C CYS A 5 25.68 43.90 45.52
N LEU A 6 26.23 43.33 44.45
CA LEU A 6 25.55 43.15 43.17
C LEU A 6 24.82 41.79 43.18
N HIS A 7 23.50 41.79 43.39
CA HIS A 7 22.66 40.60 43.20
C HIS A 7 22.28 40.48 41.72
N VAL A 8 22.95 39.61 41.00
CA VAL A 8 22.56 39.20 39.64
C VAL A 8 21.54 38.07 39.76
N LEU A 9 20.26 38.39 39.60
CA LEU A 9 19.21 37.38 39.45
C LEU A 9 19.25 36.83 38.01
N ALA A 10 19.84 35.65 37.84
CA ALA A 10 19.77 34.90 36.61
C ALA A 10 18.37 34.26 36.47
N PHE A 11 17.51 34.84 35.61
CA PHE A 11 16.29 34.17 35.16
C PHE A 11 16.68 33.11 34.12
N SER A 12 16.81 31.85 34.54
CA SER A 12 16.82 30.72 33.61
C SER A 12 15.42 30.51 33.06
N ALA A 13 15.19 30.94 31.82
CA ALA A 13 14.03 30.51 31.05
C ALA A 13 14.22 29.04 30.66
N VAL A 14 13.51 28.13 31.34
CA VAL A 14 13.38 26.74 30.90
C VAL A 14 12.49 26.77 29.65
N LEU A 15 13.12 26.72 28.48
CA LEU A 15 12.43 26.52 27.22
C LEU A 15 12.09 25.03 27.14
N THR A 16 10.86 24.66 27.52
CA THR A 16 10.36 23.30 27.32
C THR A 16 10.16 23.10 25.82
N GLN A 17 11.17 22.55 25.15
CA GLN A 17 11.08 22.21 23.74
C GLN A 17 10.16 21.00 23.63
N VAL A 18 8.90 21.22 23.24
CA VAL A 18 7.99 20.14 22.87
C VAL A 18 8.56 19.52 21.59
N ALA A 19 9.22 18.37 21.74
CA ALA A 19 9.60 17.57 20.60
C ALA A 19 8.31 17.04 19.97
N HIS A 20 7.82 17.71 18.91
CA HIS A 20 6.76 17.15 18.09
C HIS A 20 7.30 15.87 17.44
N ALA A 21 6.81 14.72 17.90
CA ALA A 21 7.09 13.45 17.24
C ALA A 21 6.56 13.56 15.81
N THR A 22 7.43 13.37 14.83
CA THR A 22 7.02 13.24 13.43
C THR A 22 6.08 12.05 13.32
N PRO A 23 4.87 12.21 12.75
CA PRO A 23 3.96 11.10 12.53
C PRO A 23 4.66 9.99 11.76
N GLN A 24 4.57 8.75 12.26
CA GLN A 24 5.15 7.59 11.60
C GLN A 24 4.10 6.90 10.73
N PRO A 25 4.44 6.38 9.54
CA PRO A 25 3.52 5.58 8.76
C PRO A 25 3.03 4.36 9.54
N LEU A 26 1.72 4.12 9.49
CA LEU A 26 1.07 2.93 10.03
C LEU A 26 0.68 2.02 8.87
N ALA A 27 1.26 0.82 8.83
CA ALA A 27 0.93 -0.20 7.86
C ALA A 27 0.04 -1.28 8.47
N VAL A 28 -1.06 -1.62 7.78
CA VAL A 28 -2.04 -2.64 8.18
C VAL A 28 -2.04 -3.75 7.13
N GLY A 29 -1.63 -4.94 7.53
CA GLY A 29 -1.52 -6.08 6.64
C GLY A 29 -2.88 -6.71 6.32
N SER A 30 -2.96 -7.41 5.19
CA SER A 30 -4.19 -8.06 4.69
C SER A 30 -4.85 -9.06 5.64
N GLN A 31 -4.13 -9.56 6.64
CA GLN A 31 -4.65 -10.49 7.66
C GLN A 31 -5.26 -9.77 8.86
N ASP A 32 -5.17 -8.44 8.93
CA ASP A 32 -5.71 -7.69 10.05
C ASP A 32 -7.22 -7.88 10.15
N SER A 33 -7.71 -8.17 11.35
CA SER A 33 -9.13 -8.47 11.58
C SER A 33 -10.05 -7.25 11.44
N SER A 34 -9.50 -6.05 11.29
CA SER A 34 -10.25 -4.84 10.94
C SER A 34 -10.61 -4.73 9.46
N ILE A 35 -10.05 -5.58 8.60
CA ILE A 35 -10.33 -5.59 7.16
C ILE A 35 -11.45 -6.60 6.88
N ASP A 36 -12.54 -6.11 6.31
CA ASP A 36 -13.68 -6.91 5.89
C ASP A 36 -13.54 -7.32 4.42
N TYR A 37 -13.72 -8.62 4.15
CA TYR A 37 -13.68 -9.19 2.81
C TYR A 37 -15.05 -9.78 2.45
N TYR A 38 -15.65 -9.30 1.37
CA TYR A 38 -16.96 -9.72 0.88
C TYR A 38 -16.89 -10.25 -0.56
N PRO A 39 -17.65 -11.30 -0.91
CA PRO A 39 -18.48 -12.11 -0.02
C PRO A 39 -17.63 -13.01 0.89
N PRO A 40 -18.10 -13.31 2.11
CA PRO A 40 -17.39 -14.25 2.98
C PRO A 40 -17.16 -15.60 2.30
N GLY A 41 -15.96 -16.16 2.45
CA GLY A 41 -15.57 -17.45 1.86
C GLY A 41 -15.16 -17.40 0.38
N ALA A 42 -15.33 -16.26 -0.31
CA ALA A 42 -14.77 -16.06 -1.64
C ALA A 42 -13.26 -15.74 -1.62
N TRP A 43 -12.77 -15.33 -0.46
CA TRP A 43 -11.42 -14.85 -0.26
C TRP A 43 -10.56 -15.88 0.48
N GLY A 44 -9.28 -15.96 0.14
CA GLY A 44 -8.35 -16.87 0.78
C GLY A 44 -6.90 -16.40 0.71
N TYR A 45 -6.06 -17.05 1.51
CA TYR A 45 -4.64 -16.77 1.56
C TYR A 45 -3.89 -17.37 0.38
N ALA A 46 -2.93 -16.62 -0.14
CA ALA A 46 -1.88 -17.15 -0.99
C ALA A 46 -0.51 -16.85 -0.36
N ASN A 47 0.48 -17.69 -0.67
CA ASN A 47 1.85 -17.41 -0.32
C ASN A 47 2.47 -16.49 -1.38
N ALA A 48 3.17 -15.46 -0.94
CA ALA A 48 4.02 -14.62 -1.79
C ALA A 48 5.36 -14.37 -1.12
N THR A 49 6.43 -14.44 -1.90
CA THR A 49 7.81 -14.27 -1.41
C THR A 49 7.98 -12.95 -0.64
N ASP A 50 7.40 -11.87 -1.14
CA ASP A 50 7.58 -10.51 -0.61
C ASP A 50 6.30 -9.91 0.01
N GLY A 51 5.31 -10.74 0.36
CA GLY A 51 4.09 -10.25 1.00
C GLY A 51 4.39 -9.58 2.36
N PHE A 52 3.66 -8.52 2.69
CA PHE A 52 3.87 -7.71 3.90
C PHE A 52 3.67 -8.53 5.18
N SER A 53 2.51 -9.17 5.33
CA SER A 53 2.25 -10.05 6.47
C SER A 53 3.03 -11.35 6.31
N LYS A 54 3.65 -11.84 7.39
CA LYS A 54 4.39 -13.11 7.38
C LYS A 54 3.69 -14.15 8.25
N VAL A 55 3.51 -15.36 7.72
CA VAL A 55 3.05 -16.55 8.46
C VAL A 55 4.11 -17.64 8.26
N ASP A 56 4.64 -18.18 9.35
CA ASP A 56 5.73 -19.16 9.34
C ASP A 56 6.96 -18.73 8.48
N GLY A 57 7.22 -17.42 8.43
CA GLY A 57 8.30 -16.83 7.65
C GLY A 57 8.01 -16.62 6.15
N ALA A 58 6.89 -17.13 5.63
CA ALA A 58 6.43 -16.88 4.27
C ALA A 58 5.53 -15.62 4.23
N GLY A 59 5.64 -14.81 3.17
CA GLY A 59 4.68 -13.72 2.97
C GLY A 59 3.31 -14.27 2.62
N VAL A 60 2.28 -13.67 3.18
CA VAL A 60 0.88 -14.07 3.00
C VAL A 60 0.04 -12.84 2.71
N LEU A 61 -0.85 -13.00 1.76
CA LEU A 61 -1.79 -11.96 1.32
C LEU A 61 -3.15 -12.55 0.98
N MET A 62 -4.15 -11.69 0.88
CA MET A 62 -5.53 -12.07 0.59
C MET A 62 -5.85 -11.94 -0.89
N PHE A 63 -6.41 -12.99 -1.47
CA PHE A 63 -6.89 -13.04 -2.85
C PHE A 63 -8.36 -13.41 -2.90
N VAL A 64 -9.07 -12.87 -3.89
CA VAL A 64 -10.39 -13.40 -4.27
C VAL A 64 -10.23 -14.59 -5.23
N PHE A 65 -10.85 -15.71 -4.88
CA PHE A 65 -10.84 -16.96 -5.66
C PHE A 65 -12.20 -17.36 -6.21
N GLN A 66 -13.29 -16.85 -5.63
CA GLN A 66 -14.66 -17.15 -6.05
C GLN A 66 -15.49 -15.88 -6.05
N ASN A 67 -16.64 -15.88 -6.74
CA ASN A 67 -17.57 -14.73 -6.76
C ASN A 67 -16.87 -13.39 -7.02
N ALA A 68 -15.86 -13.38 -7.89
CA ALA A 68 -14.98 -12.24 -8.12
C ALA A 68 -15.73 -10.99 -8.61
N SER A 69 -16.93 -11.17 -9.18
CA SER A 69 -17.81 -10.09 -9.63
C SER A 69 -18.39 -9.24 -8.50
N ASP A 70 -18.56 -9.83 -7.31
CA ASP A 70 -19.13 -9.18 -6.12
C ASP A 70 -18.05 -8.86 -5.09
N ALA A 71 -16.79 -9.02 -5.48
CA ALA A 71 -15.66 -8.94 -4.56
C ALA A 71 -15.43 -7.50 -4.10
N GLU A 72 -15.47 -7.33 -2.79
CA GLU A 72 -15.30 -6.06 -2.12
C GLU A 72 -14.40 -6.20 -0.89
N VAL A 73 -13.57 -5.19 -0.66
CA VAL A 73 -12.77 -5.01 0.54
C VAL A 73 -13.23 -3.73 1.21
N SER A 74 -13.54 -3.80 2.50
CA SER A 74 -13.88 -2.63 3.31
C SER A 74 -12.94 -2.53 4.50
N TRP A 75 -12.46 -1.32 4.80
CA TRP A 75 -11.60 -1.06 5.94
C TRP A 75 -11.85 0.32 6.50
N ARG A 76 -11.88 0.43 7.84
CA ARG A 76 -11.97 1.73 8.52
C ARG A 76 -10.62 2.10 9.08
N THR A 77 -10.11 3.28 8.73
CA THR A 77 -8.82 3.73 9.26
C THR A 77 -8.90 3.83 10.79
N PRO A 78 -7.89 3.32 11.53
CA PRO A 78 -7.88 3.32 13.00
C PRO A 78 -7.57 4.70 13.59
N ASN A 79 -7.12 5.64 12.76
CA ASN A 79 -6.78 7.00 13.15
C ASN A 79 -7.21 7.97 12.05
N ALA A 80 -7.36 9.24 12.44
CA ALA A 80 -7.57 10.31 11.50
C ALA A 80 -6.35 10.46 10.59
N THR A 81 -6.55 10.60 9.29
CA THR A 81 -5.48 10.69 8.30
C THR A 81 -5.91 11.50 7.08
N GLU A 82 -4.96 12.16 6.42
CA GLU A 82 -5.17 12.82 5.12
C GLU A 82 -4.65 11.96 3.95
N THR A 83 -3.96 10.86 4.27
CA THR A 83 -3.21 10.04 3.33
C THR A 83 -3.67 8.60 3.35
N PHE A 84 -3.63 7.95 2.21
CA PHE A 84 -3.87 6.53 2.12
C PHE A 84 -3.06 5.94 0.96
N GLU A 85 -2.44 4.80 1.20
CA GLU A 85 -1.77 3.99 0.20
C GLU A 85 -2.33 2.57 0.22
N PHE A 86 -2.52 2.00 -0.97
CA PHE A 86 -2.89 0.62 -1.15
C PHE A 86 -1.81 -0.11 -1.95
N TRP A 87 -1.25 -1.14 -1.32
CA TRP A 87 -0.25 -2.03 -1.90
C TRP A 87 -0.87 -3.38 -2.22
N ALA A 88 -0.63 -3.85 -3.44
CA ALA A 88 -1.14 -5.10 -3.97
C ALA A 88 -0.20 -5.69 -5.02
N PHE A 89 -0.40 -6.95 -5.39
CA PHE A 89 0.34 -7.61 -6.45
C PHE A 89 -0.35 -7.34 -7.79
N GLN A 90 0.43 -6.88 -8.75
CA GLN A 90 0.00 -6.85 -10.15
C GLN A 90 0.32 -8.18 -10.83
N ARG A 91 -0.66 -8.76 -11.50
CA ARG A 91 -0.53 -10.08 -12.12
C ARG A 91 -1.19 -10.13 -13.50
N SER A 92 -0.88 -11.16 -14.26
CA SER A 92 -1.46 -11.37 -15.60
C SER A 92 -2.94 -11.73 -15.57
N ASP A 93 -3.47 -12.06 -14.38
CA ASP A 93 -4.88 -12.27 -14.08
C ASP A 93 -5.47 -11.12 -13.23
N GLY A 94 -4.81 -9.98 -13.16
CA GLY A 94 -5.37 -8.75 -12.61
C GLY A 94 -6.44 -8.12 -13.51
N GLY A 95 -6.80 -6.88 -13.21
CA GLY A 95 -7.81 -6.14 -13.98
C GLY A 95 -7.99 -4.73 -13.45
N ASN A 96 -9.20 -4.21 -13.55
CA ASN A 96 -9.56 -2.94 -12.95
C ASN A 96 -10.28 -3.15 -11.61
N ALA A 97 -10.05 -2.24 -10.68
CA ALA A 97 -10.83 -2.12 -9.46
C ALA A 97 -11.20 -0.65 -9.22
N SER A 98 -12.24 -0.40 -8.43
CA SER A 98 -12.54 0.93 -7.92
C SER A 98 -12.21 1.05 -6.44
N ILE A 99 -11.92 2.26 -5.99
CA ILE A 99 -11.79 2.65 -4.60
C ILE A 99 -12.64 3.87 -4.30
N SER A 100 -13.28 3.91 -3.14
CA SER A 100 -14.02 5.06 -2.63
C SER A 100 -13.74 5.28 -1.16
N PHE A 101 -13.91 6.52 -0.71
CA PHE A 101 -13.78 6.92 0.69
C PHE A 101 -15.13 7.47 1.16
N ASP A 102 -15.59 7.02 2.33
CA ASP A 102 -16.80 7.50 3.01
C ASP A 102 -18.08 7.51 2.15
N ASN A 103 -18.24 6.48 1.30
CA ASN A 103 -19.32 6.40 0.30
C ASN A 103 -19.31 7.54 -0.75
N GLY A 104 -18.19 8.22 -0.89
CA GLY A 104 -17.96 9.22 -1.93
C GLY A 104 -17.73 8.62 -3.32
N PRO A 105 -17.28 9.45 -4.27
CA PRO A 105 -17.00 9.03 -5.63
C PRO A 105 -15.99 7.87 -5.71
N GLU A 106 -16.25 6.95 -6.64
CA GLU A 106 -15.34 5.85 -6.95
C GLU A 106 -14.24 6.31 -7.93
N THR A 107 -12.99 6.01 -7.62
CA THR A 107 -11.83 6.17 -8.52
C THR A 107 -11.41 4.79 -9.01
N VAL A 108 -11.25 4.64 -10.32
CA VAL A 108 -10.83 3.38 -10.95
C VAL A 108 -9.31 3.33 -11.07
N PHE A 109 -8.69 2.19 -10.76
CA PHE A 109 -7.27 1.93 -10.96
C PHE A 109 -7.05 0.55 -11.62
N ASP A 110 -5.95 0.44 -12.36
CA ASP A 110 -5.54 -0.78 -13.06
C ASP A 110 -4.48 -1.52 -12.24
N TYR A 111 -4.73 -2.79 -11.93
CA TYR A 111 -3.80 -3.70 -11.26
C TYR A 111 -3.43 -4.91 -12.13
N TYR A 112 -3.70 -4.84 -13.43
CA TYR A 112 -3.27 -5.82 -14.43
C TYR A 112 -1.79 -5.63 -14.81
N ASN A 113 -1.05 -6.73 -14.89
CA ASN A 113 0.28 -6.77 -15.48
C ASN A 113 0.50 -8.09 -16.25
N SER A 114 0.45 -8.02 -17.58
CA SER A 114 0.65 -9.18 -18.47
C SER A 114 2.01 -9.87 -18.29
N SER A 115 3.01 -9.15 -17.78
CA SER A 115 4.37 -9.67 -17.58
C SER A 115 4.59 -10.24 -16.18
N GLY A 116 3.58 -10.17 -15.30
CA GLY A 116 3.66 -10.65 -13.93
C GLY A 116 3.94 -12.16 -13.88
N ARG A 117 4.97 -12.55 -13.12
CA ARG A 117 5.51 -13.91 -13.03
C ARG A 117 5.10 -14.64 -11.75
N GLY A 118 4.32 -13.99 -10.89
CA GLY A 118 3.92 -14.53 -9.58
C GLY A 118 5.04 -14.52 -8.53
N THR A 119 6.24 -14.10 -8.92
CA THR A 119 7.38 -13.84 -8.02
C THR A 119 7.62 -12.35 -7.80
N ASP A 120 6.90 -11.48 -8.53
CA ASP A 120 6.98 -10.04 -8.35
C ASP A 120 6.40 -9.68 -6.99
N GLY A 121 7.01 -8.73 -6.28
CA GLY A 121 6.52 -8.27 -4.99
C GLY A 121 5.30 -7.34 -5.09
N PRO A 122 4.74 -6.92 -3.94
CA PRO A 122 3.66 -5.95 -3.91
C PRO A 122 4.14 -4.60 -4.44
N VAL A 123 3.25 -3.89 -5.13
CA VAL A 123 3.47 -2.55 -5.66
C VAL A 123 2.37 -1.61 -5.18
N LEU A 124 2.68 -0.32 -5.11
CA LEU A 124 1.70 0.72 -4.85
C LEU A 124 0.72 0.81 -6.02
N VAL A 125 -0.52 0.39 -5.83
CA VAL A 125 -1.56 0.40 -6.87
C VAL A 125 -2.48 1.61 -6.78
N TYR A 126 -2.57 2.23 -5.61
CA TYR A 126 -3.32 3.46 -5.41
C TYR A 126 -2.74 4.29 -4.26
N SER A 127 -2.73 5.62 -4.39
CA SER A 127 -2.44 6.53 -3.28
C SER A 127 -3.23 7.83 -3.39
N THR A 128 -3.47 8.46 -2.24
CA THR A 128 -4.02 9.82 -2.13
C THR A 128 -3.43 10.51 -0.91
N GLY A 129 -3.30 11.83 -0.97
CA GLY A 129 -2.87 12.69 0.14
C GLY A 129 -3.81 13.87 0.37
N ASN A 130 -5.03 13.80 -0.19
CA ASN A 130 -5.99 14.90 -0.21
C ASN A 130 -7.31 14.52 0.51
N LEU A 131 -7.25 13.60 1.46
CA LEU A 131 -8.42 13.28 2.29
C LEU A 131 -8.62 14.37 3.34
N SER A 132 -9.86 14.56 3.80
CA SER A 132 -10.10 15.44 4.94
C SER A 132 -9.48 14.85 6.20
N PRO A 133 -8.94 15.64 7.14
CA PRO A 133 -8.32 15.11 8.37
C PRO A 133 -9.32 14.44 9.33
N ALA A 134 -9.69 13.18 9.03
CA ALA A 134 -10.69 12.39 9.75
C ALA A 134 -10.38 10.88 9.62
N GLU A 135 -11.11 10.06 10.38
CA GLU A 135 -11.13 8.61 10.13
C GLU A 135 -12.00 8.32 8.90
N HIS A 136 -11.53 7.43 8.03
CA HIS A 136 -12.17 7.13 6.76
C HIS A 136 -12.62 5.68 6.67
N THR A 137 -13.77 5.45 6.02
CA THR A 137 -14.15 4.13 5.53
C THR A 137 -13.73 4.00 4.08
N VAL A 138 -12.78 3.11 3.82
CA VAL A 138 -12.28 2.75 2.50
C VAL A 138 -13.08 1.57 1.98
N ARG A 139 -13.54 1.64 0.73
CA ARG A 139 -14.19 0.52 0.04
C ARG A 139 -13.56 0.32 -1.34
N ILE A 140 -13.10 -0.90 -1.61
CA ILE A 140 -12.46 -1.32 -2.86
C ILE A 140 -13.32 -2.40 -3.50
N LYS A 141 -13.66 -2.24 -4.79
CA LYS A 141 -14.51 -3.20 -5.51
C LYS A 141 -13.81 -3.71 -6.75
N ASN A 142 -13.89 -5.01 -6.98
CA ASN A 142 -13.41 -5.61 -8.22
C ASN A 142 -14.33 -5.22 -9.37
N LEU A 143 -13.77 -4.82 -10.50
CA LEU A 143 -14.54 -4.40 -11.67
C LEU A 143 -14.38 -5.39 -12.81
N PHE A 144 -15.37 -5.40 -13.70
CA PHE A 144 -15.29 -6.17 -14.93
C PHE A 144 -14.16 -5.61 -15.82
N ASP A 145 -13.29 -6.50 -16.26
CA ASP A 145 -12.24 -6.27 -17.22
C ASP A 145 -12.12 -7.48 -18.15
N VAL A 146 -12.21 -7.24 -19.45
CA VAL A 146 -12.09 -8.28 -20.49
C VAL A 146 -10.75 -9.02 -20.45
N ARG A 147 -9.71 -8.41 -19.86
CA ARG A 147 -8.38 -9.03 -19.65
C ARG A 147 -8.37 -10.07 -18.53
N GLY A 148 -9.35 -10.00 -17.62
CA GLY A 148 -9.53 -10.94 -16.51
C GLY A 148 -10.01 -12.31 -17.00
N THR A 149 -9.10 -13.11 -17.57
CA THR A 149 -9.46 -14.39 -18.21
C THR A 149 -9.85 -15.49 -17.23
N LEU A 150 -9.36 -15.45 -15.99
CA LEU A 150 -9.54 -16.53 -15.02
C LEU A 150 -10.88 -16.48 -14.28
N ASN A 151 -11.49 -15.31 -14.08
CA ASN A 151 -12.78 -15.18 -13.36
C ASN A 151 -13.87 -14.55 -14.22
N ARG A 152 -14.06 -15.04 -15.45
CA ARG A 152 -15.16 -14.61 -16.34
C ARG A 152 -15.18 -13.09 -16.61
N GLY A 153 -14.01 -12.51 -16.81
CA GLY A 153 -13.86 -11.07 -17.01
C GLY A 153 -13.69 -10.27 -15.71
N TYR A 154 -13.28 -10.91 -14.61
CA TYR A 154 -12.91 -10.23 -13.37
C TYR A 154 -11.49 -10.64 -12.98
N GLY A 155 -10.66 -9.68 -12.57
CA GLY A 155 -9.31 -9.96 -12.14
C GLY A 155 -9.27 -10.62 -10.75
N GLN A 156 -8.16 -11.28 -10.40
CA GLN A 156 -7.89 -11.73 -9.03
C GLN A 156 -7.47 -10.53 -8.17
N LEU A 157 -8.46 -9.76 -7.70
CA LEU A 157 -8.23 -8.68 -6.74
C LEU A 157 -7.55 -9.26 -5.49
N ASN A 158 -6.54 -8.53 -5.00
CA ASN A 158 -5.75 -8.95 -3.86
C ASN A 158 -5.34 -7.76 -3.02
N VAL A 159 -5.10 -8.03 -1.74
CA VAL A 159 -4.66 -7.04 -0.77
C VAL A 159 -3.39 -7.55 -0.12
N ASP A 160 -2.31 -6.76 -0.17
CA ASP A 160 -1.10 -7.03 0.59
C ASP A 160 -1.12 -6.24 1.91
N HIS A 161 -1.15 -4.92 1.82
CA HIS A 161 -1.30 -4.04 2.97
C HIS A 161 -1.82 -2.64 2.59
N PHE A 162 -2.31 -1.92 3.58
CA PHE A 162 -2.64 -0.50 3.52
C PHE A 162 -1.62 0.29 4.34
N VAL A 163 -1.33 1.53 3.93
CA VAL A 163 -0.51 2.47 4.70
C VAL A 163 -1.26 3.78 4.86
N ILE A 164 -1.23 4.33 6.08
CA ILE A 164 -1.70 5.69 6.38
C ILE A 164 -0.62 6.42 7.17
N ILE A 165 -0.64 7.74 7.11
CA ILE A 165 0.08 8.59 8.06
C ILE A 165 -0.96 9.14 9.05
N PRO A 166 -0.99 8.66 10.29
CA PRO A 166 -1.94 9.15 11.28
C PRO A 166 -1.63 10.61 11.60
N LEU A 167 -2.67 11.41 11.78
CA LEU A 167 -2.51 12.74 12.36
C LEU A 167 -2.12 12.57 13.83
N SER A 168 -1.07 13.26 14.28
CA SER A 168 -0.67 13.24 15.69
C SER A 168 -1.87 13.61 16.56
N ALA A 169 -2.15 12.80 17.58
CA ALA A 169 -3.31 12.90 18.47
C ALA A 169 -3.35 14.16 19.36
N ASP A 170 -2.64 15.23 19.00
CA ASP A 170 -2.58 16.47 19.79
C ASP A 170 -3.78 17.41 19.56
N VAL A 171 -4.71 17.03 18.68
CA VAL A 171 -6.00 17.72 18.58
C VAL A 171 -7.04 16.94 19.38
N THR A 172 -7.14 17.30 20.66
CA THR A 172 -8.33 17.07 21.48
C THR A 172 -9.53 17.68 20.76
N SER A 173 -10.18 16.92 19.89
CA SER A 173 -11.50 17.25 19.37
C SER A 173 -12.51 16.94 20.46
N SER A 174 -12.71 17.89 21.37
CA SER A 174 -13.85 17.92 22.27
C SER A 174 -15.12 18.17 21.43
N SER A 175 -15.66 17.14 20.79
CA SER A 175 -17.04 17.17 20.32
C SER A 175 -17.96 16.99 21.53
N THR A 176 -18.24 18.07 22.25
CA THR A 176 -19.29 18.09 23.28
C THR A 176 -20.65 18.09 22.60
N SER A 177 -21.24 16.90 22.47
CA SER A 177 -22.64 16.72 22.11
C SER A 177 -23.51 17.45 23.15
N SER A 178 -24.19 18.51 22.72
CA SER A 178 -25.10 19.30 23.55
C SER A 178 -26.37 18.50 23.84
N ALA A 179 -26.59 18.14 25.11
CA ALA A 179 -27.88 17.68 25.60
C ALA A 179 -28.76 18.90 25.91
N ALA A 180 -29.93 18.98 25.27
CA ALA A 180 -31.00 19.90 25.64
C ALA A 180 -31.59 19.51 27.01
N PRO A 181 -32.06 20.50 27.78
CA PRO A 181 -33.48 20.46 28.09
C PRO A 181 -34.17 21.83 27.99
N SER A 182 -35.39 21.76 27.47
CA SER A 182 -36.44 22.78 27.51
C SER A 182 -36.95 23.03 28.93
N SER A 183 -37.10 24.29 29.35
CA SER A 183 -38.39 24.91 29.74
C SER A 183 -38.24 26.28 30.42
N THR A 184 -39.29 27.07 30.22
CA THR A 184 -39.56 28.50 30.37
C THR A 184 -39.74 28.99 31.83
N SER A 185 -39.23 30.19 32.20
CA SER A 185 -40.04 31.36 32.66
C SER A 185 -39.28 32.44 33.48
N SER A 186 -39.37 33.69 32.97
CA SER A 186 -39.42 35.04 33.60
C SER A 186 -38.26 35.66 34.41
N PRO A 187 -38.09 37.01 34.36
CA PRO A 187 -36.86 37.71 34.77
C PRO A 187 -36.95 38.40 36.14
N ALA A 188 -35.83 38.49 36.86
CA ALA A 188 -35.64 39.43 37.96
C ALA A 188 -34.26 40.10 37.86
N ARG A 189 -34.29 41.44 37.80
CA ARG A 189 -33.14 42.35 37.88
C ARG A 189 -32.57 42.34 39.31
N THR A 190 -31.25 42.24 39.46
CA THR A 190 -30.50 43.07 40.43
C THR A 190 -29.03 43.19 40.00
N SER A 191 -28.52 44.41 40.14
CA SER A 191 -27.16 44.90 39.89
C SER A 191 -26.11 44.42 40.89
N SER A 192 -24.85 44.24 40.44
CA SER A 192 -23.66 44.90 41.03
C SER A 192 -22.31 44.51 40.38
N THR A 193 -21.52 45.56 40.08
CA THR A 193 -20.05 45.73 40.21
C THR A 193 -19.01 44.86 39.46
N GLN A 194 -18.36 45.53 38.49
CA GLN A 194 -16.91 45.67 38.21
C GLN A 194 -15.92 44.50 38.46
N SER A 195 -15.19 44.09 37.40
CA SER A 195 -13.72 44.00 37.39
C SER A 195 -13.17 43.87 35.96
N SER A 196 -11.91 44.30 35.78
CA SER A 196 -11.19 44.68 34.56
C SER A 196 -10.39 43.58 33.84
N SER A 197 -10.38 43.62 32.49
CA SER A 197 -9.35 43.32 31.44
C SER A 197 -8.19 42.33 31.70
N PRO A 198 -7.67 41.56 30.70
CA PRO A 198 -7.00 42.15 29.52
C PRO A 198 -7.28 41.52 28.14
N THR A 199 -7.13 42.38 27.14
CA THR A 199 -7.15 42.20 25.67
C THR A 199 -6.20 41.11 25.15
N ALA A 200 -6.74 40.18 24.34
CA ALA A 200 -5.94 39.26 23.52
C ALA A 200 -5.51 39.92 22.19
N LYS A 201 -4.20 39.90 21.90
CA LYS A 201 -3.62 40.31 20.60
C LYS A 201 -3.85 39.22 19.53
N PRO A 202 -4.00 39.58 18.24
CA PRO A 202 -4.07 38.62 17.15
C PRO A 202 -2.66 38.06 16.85
N GLY A 203 -2.51 36.74 16.85
CA GLY A 203 -1.28 36.04 16.47
C GLY A 203 -1.09 36.01 14.95
N GLY A 204 0.11 36.38 14.49
CA GLY A 204 0.48 36.43 13.07
C GLY A 204 0.75 35.05 12.46
N SER A 205 0.35 34.89 11.20
CA SER A 205 0.59 33.71 10.37
C SER A 205 2.06 33.60 9.95
N SER A 206 2.74 32.52 10.31
CA SER A 206 4.07 32.18 9.79
C SER A 206 3.95 31.20 8.62
N ASN A 207 4.46 31.57 7.44
CA ASN A 207 4.50 30.72 6.25
C ASN A 207 5.72 29.78 6.29
N HIS A 208 5.50 28.47 6.26
CA HIS A 208 6.54 27.43 6.36
C HIS A 208 7.21 27.05 5.01
N THR A 209 7.07 27.91 3.99
CA THR A 209 7.56 27.66 2.62
C THR A 209 9.07 27.43 2.54
N GLY A 210 9.86 28.02 3.45
CA GLY A 210 11.32 27.94 3.40
C GLY A 210 11.91 26.55 3.69
N ALA A 211 11.23 25.73 4.50
CA ALA A 211 11.75 24.40 4.89
C ALA A 211 11.56 23.35 3.78
N ILE A 212 10.51 23.49 2.97
CA ILE A 212 10.14 22.53 1.92
C ILE A 212 11.02 22.72 0.68
N ALA A 213 11.45 23.96 0.37
CA ALA A 213 12.27 24.23 -0.80
C ALA A 213 13.74 23.72 -0.68
N GLY A 214 14.25 23.50 0.54
CA GLY A 214 15.64 23.10 0.76
C GLY A 214 15.95 21.64 0.38
N GLY A 215 14.97 20.74 0.48
CA GLY A 215 15.19 19.30 0.25
C GLY A 215 15.41 18.94 -1.22
N VAL A 216 14.66 19.57 -2.13
CA VAL A 216 14.67 19.20 -3.56
C VAL A 216 15.99 19.59 -4.22
N ALA A 217 16.56 20.75 -3.88
CA ALA A 217 17.84 21.20 -4.42
C ALA A 217 19.02 20.30 -3.98
N GLY A 218 18.98 19.77 -2.75
CA GLY A 218 19.99 18.84 -2.24
C GLY A 218 19.90 17.45 -2.88
N GLY A 219 18.68 16.95 -3.12
CA GLY A 219 18.45 15.61 -3.68
C GLY A 219 18.98 15.45 -5.11
N VAL A 220 18.81 16.46 -5.97
CA VAL A 220 19.26 16.38 -7.38
C VAL A 220 20.79 16.32 -7.47
N VAL A 221 21.50 17.10 -6.65
CA VAL A 221 22.96 17.09 -6.61
C VAL A 221 23.47 15.77 -6.02
N GLY A 222 22.84 15.27 -4.96
CA GLY A 222 23.18 13.99 -4.35
C GLY A 222 23.02 12.80 -5.31
N LEU A 223 21.88 12.74 -6.01
CA LEU A 223 21.62 11.67 -6.99
C LEU A 223 22.60 11.68 -8.15
N ALA A 224 22.94 12.85 -8.69
CA ALA A 224 23.90 12.96 -9.79
C ALA A 224 25.28 12.39 -9.42
N VAL A 225 25.76 12.65 -8.19
CA VAL A 225 27.05 12.14 -7.71
C VAL A 225 27.01 10.62 -7.51
N ILE A 226 25.92 10.09 -6.93
CA ILE A 226 25.77 8.64 -6.69
C ILE A 226 25.67 7.88 -8.01
N SER A 227 24.87 8.37 -8.97
CA SER A 227 24.74 7.74 -10.30
C SER A 227 26.07 7.72 -11.06
N LEU A 228 26.86 8.80 -10.98
CA LEU A 228 28.16 8.87 -11.63
C LEU A 228 29.16 7.89 -11.00
N ALA A 229 29.17 7.77 -9.68
CA ALA A 229 30.02 6.81 -8.97
C ALA A 229 29.68 5.35 -9.35
N LEU A 230 28.38 5.01 -9.40
CA LEU A 230 27.92 3.68 -9.79
C LEU A 230 28.32 3.35 -11.23
N PHE A 231 28.14 4.31 -12.14
CA PHE A 231 28.47 4.14 -13.56
C PHE A 231 29.95 3.87 -13.78
N LEU A 232 30.85 4.61 -13.12
CA LEU A 232 32.29 4.39 -13.23
C LEU A 232 32.72 3.04 -12.65
N PHE A 233 32.08 2.60 -11.55
CA PHE A 233 32.38 1.31 -10.93
C PHE A 233 31.97 0.13 -11.84
N LEU A 234 30.80 0.23 -12.49
CA LEU A 234 30.33 -0.77 -13.44
C LEU A 234 31.15 -0.78 -14.74
N ARG A 235 31.59 0.39 -15.21
CA ARG A 235 32.47 0.51 -16.38
C ARG A 235 33.83 -0.16 -16.13
N LYS A 236 34.38 -0.06 -14.93
CA LYS A 236 35.68 -0.67 -14.57
C LYS A 236 35.62 -2.21 -14.49
N ARG A 237 34.42 -2.79 -14.30
CA ARG A 237 34.25 -4.25 -14.14
C ARG A 237 34.11 -5.02 -15.45
N ARG A 238 33.97 -4.35 -16.60
CA ARG A 238 33.97 -5.01 -17.91
C ARG A 238 35.40 -5.36 -18.33
N ARG A 239 35.88 -6.53 -17.89
CA ARG A 239 37.07 -7.18 -18.47
C ARG A 239 36.69 -7.80 -19.84
N PRO A 240 37.58 -7.74 -20.86
CA PRO A 240 37.34 -8.34 -22.17
C PRO A 240 37.16 -9.86 -22.07
N GLY A 241 36.27 -10.37 -22.92
CA GLY A 241 35.65 -11.69 -22.84
C GLY A 241 36.60 -12.89 -22.97
N TYR A 242 36.17 -14.00 -22.38
CA TYR A 242 36.75 -15.32 -22.60
C TYR A 242 36.44 -15.79 -24.02
N THR A 243 37.47 -15.87 -24.86
CA THR A 243 37.46 -16.66 -26.09
C THR A 243 37.42 -18.13 -25.70
N ALA A 244 36.40 -18.87 -26.16
CA ALA A 244 36.30 -20.31 -25.94
C ALA A 244 37.45 -21.04 -26.70
N PRO A 245 38.13 -22.03 -26.09
CA PRO A 245 39.13 -22.83 -26.80
C PRO A 245 38.46 -23.81 -27.79
N PRO A 246 39.16 -24.17 -28.89
CA PRO A 246 38.63 -25.08 -29.91
C PRO A 246 38.42 -26.48 -29.33
N MET A 247 37.26 -27.06 -29.62
CA MET A 247 36.93 -28.42 -29.20
C MET A 247 37.81 -29.42 -29.95
N THR A 248 38.61 -30.19 -29.22
CA THR A 248 39.32 -31.37 -29.74
C THR A 248 38.32 -32.50 -29.94
N GLU A 249 38.15 -32.87 -31.21
CA GLU A 249 37.51 -34.07 -31.73
C GLU A 249 38.09 -35.34 -31.08
N ASN A 250 37.22 -36.20 -30.53
CA ASN A 250 37.58 -37.50 -29.99
C ASN A 250 37.00 -38.60 -30.91
N PRO A 251 37.83 -39.43 -31.56
CA PRO A 251 37.37 -40.48 -32.46
C PRO A 251 37.07 -41.76 -31.66
N GLY A 252 35.82 -42.22 -31.67
CA GLY A 252 35.51 -43.56 -31.18
C GLY A 252 34.07 -43.80 -30.78
N TYR A 253 33.17 -43.90 -31.75
CA TYR A 253 31.97 -44.73 -31.61
C TYR A 253 31.74 -45.50 -32.92
N PRO A 254 31.86 -46.84 -32.93
CA PRO A 254 31.53 -47.66 -34.09
C PRO A 254 30.00 -47.76 -34.24
N GLY A 255 29.58 -47.75 -35.49
CA GLY A 255 28.20 -47.48 -35.92
C GLY A 255 27.16 -48.52 -35.51
N SER A 256 25.92 -48.05 -35.47
CA SER A 256 24.72 -48.85 -35.63
C SER A 256 24.02 -48.42 -36.92
N ASP A 257 23.72 -49.43 -37.73
CA ASP A 257 23.18 -49.36 -39.07
C ASP A 257 21.85 -48.59 -39.16
N THR A 258 21.75 -47.73 -40.16
CA THR A 258 20.49 -47.12 -40.63
C THR A 258 20.20 -47.65 -42.04
N THR A 259 19.35 -48.65 -42.13
CA THR A 259 18.71 -49.05 -43.40
C THR A 259 17.21 -48.80 -43.33
N GLY A 260 16.83 -47.70 -43.99
CA GLY A 260 15.61 -47.53 -44.78
C GLY A 260 14.26 -47.83 -44.14
N LEU A 261 13.51 -46.77 -43.80
CA LEU A 261 12.08 -46.66 -44.10
C LEU A 261 11.74 -45.20 -44.46
N THR A 262 10.91 -45.05 -45.48
CA THR A 262 10.53 -43.85 -46.23
C THR A 262 9.73 -42.82 -45.42
N PRO A 263 9.73 -41.52 -45.79
CA PRO A 263 8.82 -40.54 -45.25
C PRO A 263 7.53 -40.53 -46.07
N GLU A 264 6.52 -41.27 -45.62
CA GLU A 264 5.19 -41.16 -46.21
C GLU A 264 4.13 -41.07 -45.12
N TYR A 265 3.13 -40.23 -45.41
CA TYR A 265 1.86 -40.06 -44.74
C TYR A 265 1.71 -38.87 -43.76
N TRP A 266 1.47 -37.71 -44.36
CA TRP A 266 0.60 -36.70 -43.76
C TRP A 266 -0.87 -37.12 -43.91
N ASN A 267 -1.62 -36.85 -42.84
CA ASN A 267 -3.05 -36.53 -42.82
C ASN A 267 -4.05 -37.68 -42.64
N THR A 268 -4.58 -37.84 -41.42
CA THR A 268 -5.99 -38.22 -41.20
C THR A 268 -6.48 -37.77 -39.81
N THR A 269 -7.36 -36.78 -39.81
CA THR A 269 -8.61 -36.64 -39.03
C THR A 269 -8.61 -37.06 -37.54
N SER A 270 -8.58 -36.06 -36.66
CA SER A 270 -8.91 -36.19 -35.23
C SER A 270 -10.42 -36.31 -35.03
N PRO A 271 -10.97 -37.36 -34.39
CA PRO A 271 -12.31 -37.32 -33.84
C PRO A 271 -12.27 -36.72 -32.43
N ALA A 272 -13.16 -35.77 -32.21
CA ALA A 272 -13.44 -35.14 -30.92
C ALA A 272 -13.64 -36.20 -29.81
N GLN A 273 -12.77 -36.17 -28.80
CA GLN A 273 -12.99 -36.91 -27.56
C GLN A 273 -13.87 -36.07 -26.65
N ARG A 274 -15.12 -36.52 -26.53
CA ARG A 274 -16.08 -36.14 -25.51
C ARG A 274 -15.46 -36.35 -24.13
N PHE A 275 -15.35 -35.30 -23.32
CA PHE A 275 -15.07 -35.47 -21.90
C PHE A 275 -16.30 -36.07 -21.22
N SER A 276 -16.14 -37.32 -20.77
CA SER A 276 -17.11 -38.08 -19.99
C SER A 276 -17.08 -37.62 -18.53
N THR A 277 -18.23 -37.16 -18.05
CA THR A 277 -18.48 -36.83 -16.64
C THR A 277 -18.60 -38.12 -15.83
N ALA A 278 -17.48 -38.60 -15.30
CA ALA A 278 -17.47 -39.60 -14.23
C ALA A 278 -16.09 -39.57 -13.60
N ASP A 279 -15.97 -38.88 -12.46
CA ASP A 279 -15.11 -39.24 -11.32
C ASP A 279 -15.03 -38.02 -10.39
N CYS A 280 -16.06 -37.86 -9.58
CA CYS A 280 -15.97 -37.06 -8.37
C CYS A 280 -16.72 -37.78 -7.26
N ASN A 281 -16.06 -38.78 -6.68
CA ASN A 281 -16.42 -39.33 -5.40
C ASN A 281 -15.14 -39.82 -4.71
N ILE A 282 -15.12 -39.68 -3.37
CA ILE A 282 -14.05 -40.04 -2.42
C ILE A 282 -13.07 -38.85 -2.25
N ILE A 283 -13.03 -38.11 -1.13
CA ILE A 283 -12.88 -38.57 0.26
C ILE A 283 -13.67 -37.67 1.24
N ARG A 284 -14.59 -38.27 2.01
CA ARG A 284 -14.89 -37.84 3.40
C ARG A 284 -14.02 -38.68 4.33
N SER A 285 -13.26 -38.07 5.23
CA SER A 285 -12.93 -38.71 6.51
C SER A 285 -12.56 -37.68 7.58
N LYS A 286 -13.38 -37.68 8.63
CA LYS A 286 -13.17 -37.29 10.04
C LYS A 286 -12.65 -35.90 10.35
#